data_AF-A0A9W5R359-F1
#
_entry.id   AF-A0A9W5R359-F1
#
_cell.length_a   1.000
_cell.length_b   1.000
_cell.length_c   1.000
_cell.angle_alpha   90.00
_cell.angle_beta   90.00
_cell.angle_gamma   90.00
#
_symmetry.space_group_name_H-M   'P 1'
#
loop_
_entity.id
_entity.type
_entity.pdbx_description
1 polymer ?
#
loop_
_entity_poly.entity_id
_entity_poly.type
_entity_poly.pdbx_seq_one_letter_code
_entity_poly.pdbx_strand_id
1 'polypeptide(L)'
;MSDQGEKTPKTKNSQKVKEIASCKTLRDWRELDTSITLSPSSQDNELQFHINIPIELSASLNLKQQDFLHNLLETKMNISKAAEMSGISESYGRKITQMPNARAYLSALRNQRAATSIMSYTELLSELSAIARGNETDDFVNAKTDKITEVRTPSSVRVQAMQILAKWHKVLFDGPHNQNLHLGDTTIVVDIEGVDDDFQEPDVIDIKE
;
A
#
# COMPACT_ATOMS: atom_id res chain seq x y z
N MET A 1 58.46 -7.38 -44.76
CA MET A 1 57.68 -8.12 -43.75
C MET A 1 56.84 -7.10 -43.02
N SER A 2 55.54 -7.08 -43.33
CA SER A 2 54.58 -6.10 -42.85
C SER A 2 53.48 -6.87 -42.15
N ASP A 3 53.45 -6.79 -40.82
CA ASP A 3 52.40 -7.37 -40.00
C ASP A 3 51.62 -6.20 -39.37
N GLN A 4 50.46 -5.89 -39.95
CA GLN A 4 49.49 -4.96 -39.40
C GLN A 4 48.47 -5.78 -38.61
N GLY A 5 48.46 -5.61 -37.28
CA GLY A 5 47.47 -6.24 -36.41
C GLY A 5 46.05 -5.76 -36.72
N GLU A 6 45.20 -6.70 -37.14
CA GLU A 6 43.77 -6.50 -37.41
C GLU A 6 43.03 -5.97 -36.17
N LYS A 7 42.56 -4.72 -36.26
CA LYS A 7 41.51 -4.21 -35.37
C LYS A 7 40.16 -4.59 -35.96
N THR A 8 39.49 -5.58 -35.37
CA THR A 8 38.11 -5.92 -35.70
C THR A 8 37.15 -4.76 -35.34
N PRO A 9 36.21 -4.37 -36.22
CA PRO A 9 35.30 -3.26 -35.97
C PRO A 9 34.22 -3.68 -34.97
N LYS A 10 34.21 -3.06 -33.79
CA LYS A 10 33.13 -3.22 -32.80
C LYS A 10 31.84 -2.65 -33.39
N THR A 11 30.91 -3.51 -33.75
CA THR A 11 29.60 -3.11 -34.26
C THR A 11 28.83 -2.32 -33.18
N LYS A 12 28.07 -1.30 -33.59
CA LYS A 12 27.22 -0.47 -32.71
C LYS A 12 26.31 -1.30 -31.79
N ASN A 13 25.96 -2.52 -32.20
CA ASN A 13 25.18 -3.45 -31.40
C ASN A 13 25.97 -4.00 -30.19
N SER A 14 27.27 -4.25 -30.32
CA SER A 14 28.10 -4.70 -29.19
C SER A 14 28.30 -3.62 -28.12
N GLN A 15 28.30 -2.34 -28.53
CA GLN A 15 28.34 -1.20 -27.61
C GLN A 15 27.00 -1.01 -26.91
N LYS A 16 25.87 -1.10 -27.64
CA LYS A 16 24.53 -1.06 -27.04
C LYS A 16 24.29 -2.18 -26.02
N VAL A 17 24.75 -3.40 -26.29
CA VAL A 17 24.62 -4.52 -25.32
C VAL A 17 25.45 -4.25 -24.05
N LYS A 18 26.61 -3.62 -24.17
CA LYS A 18 27.42 -3.21 -23.01
C LYS A 18 26.80 -2.04 -22.24
N GLU A 19 26.20 -1.07 -22.94
CA GLU A 19 25.44 0.03 -22.33
C GLU A 19 24.21 -0.49 -21.57
N ILE A 20 23.46 -1.42 -22.16
CA ILE A 20 22.32 -2.10 -21.51
C ILE A 20 22.81 -2.88 -20.28
N ALA A 21 23.92 -3.60 -20.35
CA ALA A 21 24.49 -4.33 -19.22
C ALA A 21 25.03 -3.41 -18.10
N SER A 22 25.44 -2.18 -18.45
CA SER A 22 25.88 -1.16 -17.50
C SER A 22 24.76 -0.25 -16.98
N CYS A 23 23.54 -0.41 -17.51
CA CYS A 23 22.40 0.41 -17.15
C CYS A 23 21.98 0.07 -15.72
N LYS A 24 22.21 1.01 -14.80
CA LYS A 24 21.92 0.91 -13.36
C LYS A 24 20.50 0.38 -13.10
N THR A 25 19.56 0.81 -13.93
CA THR A 25 18.15 0.40 -13.89
C THR A 25 17.92 -1.10 -14.03
N LEU A 26 18.68 -1.83 -14.86
CA LEU A 26 18.49 -3.28 -15.05
C LEU A 26 19.08 -4.11 -13.90
N ARG A 27 20.08 -3.60 -13.19
CA ARG A 27 20.58 -4.22 -11.96
C ARG A 27 19.57 -4.03 -10.82
N ASP A 28 18.95 -2.85 -10.72
CA ASP A 28 17.95 -2.54 -9.70
C ASP A 28 16.72 -3.47 -9.77
N TRP A 29 16.28 -3.90 -10.96
CA TRP A 29 15.15 -4.85 -11.09
C TRP A 29 15.45 -6.26 -10.56
N ARG A 30 16.74 -6.65 -10.53
CA ARG A 30 17.17 -7.96 -10.03
C ARG A 30 17.43 -7.96 -8.52
N GLU A 31 17.67 -6.77 -7.96
CA GLU A 31 17.85 -6.53 -6.52
C GLU A 31 16.53 -6.16 -5.82
N LEU A 32 15.47 -5.87 -6.58
CA LEU A 32 14.10 -6.07 -6.11
C LEU A 32 13.89 -7.58 -5.92
N ASP A 33 14.29 -8.10 -4.76
CA ASP A 33 13.69 -9.28 -4.15
C ASP A 33 12.20 -8.98 -3.93
N THR A 34 11.41 -8.98 -5.00
CA THR A 34 9.95 -9.11 -4.92
C THR A 34 9.73 -10.52 -4.41
N SER A 35 9.73 -10.72 -3.09
CA SER A 35 9.20 -11.97 -2.57
C SER A 35 7.79 -12.09 -3.17
N ILE A 36 7.51 -13.22 -3.82
CA ILE A 36 6.20 -13.48 -4.48
C ILE A 36 5.05 -13.32 -3.46
N THR A 37 5.38 -13.37 -2.18
CA THR A 37 4.46 -13.24 -1.05
C THR A 37 4.06 -11.80 -0.73
N LEU A 38 4.85 -10.78 -1.10
CA LEU A 38 4.60 -9.39 -0.70
C LEU A 38 4.20 -8.52 -1.89
N SER A 39 3.14 -7.74 -1.68
CA SER A 39 2.69 -6.68 -2.56
C SER A 39 3.71 -5.54 -2.63
N PRO A 40 3.83 -4.83 -3.77
CA PRO A 40 4.61 -3.60 -3.84
C PRO A 40 4.09 -2.48 -2.92
N SER A 41 2.83 -2.56 -2.47
CA SER A 41 2.24 -1.63 -1.51
C SER A 41 2.51 -2.08 -0.07
N SER A 42 3.14 -1.23 0.74
CA SER A 42 3.40 -1.53 2.17
C SER A 42 2.10 -1.70 2.95
N GLN A 43 1.07 -0.91 2.65
CA GLN A 43 -0.24 -1.00 3.31
C GLN A 43 -0.94 -2.32 2.99
N ASP A 44 -0.82 -2.80 1.75
CA ASP A 44 -1.40 -4.08 1.35
C ASP A 44 -0.72 -5.24 2.09
N ASN A 45 0.59 -5.15 2.32
CA ASN A 45 1.32 -6.11 3.15
C ASN A 45 0.91 -6.08 4.62
N GLU A 46 0.68 -4.89 5.19
CA GLU A 46 0.18 -4.75 6.56
C GLU A 46 -1.22 -5.39 6.71
N LEU A 47 -2.09 -5.19 5.72
CA LEU A 47 -3.43 -5.79 5.72
C LEU A 47 -3.38 -7.31 5.71
N GLN A 48 -2.40 -7.94 5.04
CA GLN A 48 -2.26 -9.40 5.04
C GLN A 48 -2.12 -10.00 6.44
N PHE A 49 -1.49 -9.29 7.38
CA PHE A 49 -1.38 -9.74 8.77
C PHE A 49 -2.71 -9.69 9.53
N HIS A 50 -3.66 -8.89 9.06
CA HIS A 50 -4.99 -8.74 9.68
C HIS A 50 -6.05 -9.66 9.07
N ILE A 51 -5.76 -10.32 7.94
CA ILE A 51 -6.69 -11.27 7.29
C ILE A 51 -6.88 -12.53 8.14
N ASN A 52 -5.85 -12.96 8.87
CA ASN A 52 -5.91 -14.21 9.64
C ASN A 52 -6.17 -13.94 11.11
N ILE A 53 -7.22 -14.56 11.67
CA ILE A 53 -7.46 -14.55 13.11
C ILE A 53 -6.44 -15.50 13.77
N PRO A 54 -5.67 -15.04 14.78
CA PRO A 54 -4.71 -15.88 15.48
C PRO A 54 -5.34 -17.18 16.03
N ILE A 55 -4.64 -18.31 15.84
CA ILE A 55 -5.12 -19.65 16.21
C ILE A 55 -5.39 -19.75 17.72
N GLU A 56 -4.60 -19.06 18.53
CA GLU A 56 -4.79 -19.01 19.99
C GLU A 56 -6.14 -18.43 20.38
N LEU A 57 -6.58 -17.38 19.66
CA LEU A 57 -7.88 -16.75 19.91
C LEU A 57 -9.03 -17.62 19.43
N SER A 58 -8.90 -18.26 18.26
CA SER A 58 -9.93 -19.17 17.76
C SER A 58 -10.06 -20.41 18.66
N ALA A 59 -8.96 -21.01 19.10
CA ALA A 59 -8.97 -22.17 19.99
C ALA A 59 -9.55 -21.86 21.38
N SER A 60 -9.46 -20.60 21.84
CA SER A 60 -9.98 -20.19 23.15
C SER A 60 -11.53 -20.12 23.23
N LEU A 61 -12.22 -20.20 22.08
CA LEU A 61 -13.67 -20.08 21.97
C LEU A 61 -14.28 -21.34 21.37
N ASN A 62 -15.42 -21.76 21.90
CA ASN A 62 -16.18 -22.88 21.33
C ASN A 62 -16.81 -22.46 19.98
N LEU A 63 -17.06 -23.42 19.08
CA LEU A 63 -17.64 -23.18 17.76
C LEU A 63 -18.96 -22.37 17.83
N LYS A 64 -19.86 -22.72 18.76
CA LYS A 64 -21.11 -21.96 18.96
C LYS A 64 -20.89 -20.50 19.39
N GLN A 65 -19.81 -20.23 20.14
CA GLN A 65 -19.47 -18.87 20.55
C GLN A 65 -18.90 -18.08 19.38
N GLN A 66 -18.07 -18.73 18.54
CA GLN A 66 -17.56 -18.14 17.30
C GLN A 66 -18.72 -17.80 16.35
N ASP A 67 -19.65 -18.74 16.13
CA ASP A 67 -20.85 -18.53 15.30
C ASP A 67 -21.71 -17.37 15.81
N PHE A 68 -21.92 -17.28 17.13
CA PHE A 68 -22.61 -16.15 17.74
C PHE A 68 -21.91 -14.82 17.44
N LEU A 69 -20.58 -14.75 17.54
CA LEU A 69 -19.82 -13.52 17.28
C LEU A 69 -19.84 -13.11 15.80
N HIS A 70 -19.86 -14.09 14.87
CA HIS A 70 -20.08 -13.83 13.44
C HIS A 70 -21.46 -13.24 13.17
N ASN A 71 -22.50 -13.86 13.73
CA ASN A 71 -23.89 -13.38 13.61
C ASN A 71 -24.08 -12.01 14.30
N LEU A 72 -23.33 -11.73 15.36
CA LEU A 72 -23.39 -10.46 16.06
C LEU A 72 -22.93 -9.30 15.16
N LEU A 73 -21.90 -9.50 14.34
CA LEU A 73 -21.48 -8.50 13.36
C LEU A 73 -22.50 -8.33 12.23
N GLU A 74 -23.06 -9.43 11.71
CA GLU A 74 -24.08 -9.38 10.63
C GLU A 74 -25.36 -8.66 11.07
N THR A 75 -25.75 -8.83 12.33
CA THR A 75 -26.96 -8.22 12.90
C THR A 75 -26.71 -6.82 13.46
N LYS A 76 -25.57 -6.19 13.15
CA LYS A 76 -25.19 -4.84 13.62
C LYS A 76 -25.21 -4.73 15.16
N MET A 77 -24.61 -5.71 15.84
CA MET A 77 -24.50 -5.78 17.30
C MET A 77 -25.83 -6.07 18.04
N ASN A 78 -26.82 -6.64 17.36
CA ASN A 78 -28.07 -7.05 18.01
C ASN A 78 -27.91 -8.44 18.67
N ILE A 79 -27.75 -8.44 20.00
CA ILE A 79 -27.52 -9.66 20.80
C ILE A 79 -28.69 -10.64 20.70
N SER A 80 -29.94 -10.16 20.75
CA SER A 80 -31.12 -11.05 20.72
C SER A 80 -31.20 -11.80 19.40
N LYS A 81 -31.04 -11.09 18.28
CA LYS A 81 -31.11 -11.69 16.94
C LYS A 81 -29.94 -12.62 16.67
N ALA A 82 -28.73 -12.24 17.10
CA ALA A 82 -27.54 -13.08 16.96
C ALA A 82 -27.64 -14.36 17.80
N ALA A 83 -28.21 -14.28 19.01
CA ALA A 83 -28.42 -15.42 19.90
C ALA A 83 -29.43 -16.42 19.31
N GLU A 84 -30.52 -15.92 18.72
CA GLU A 84 -31.51 -16.73 17.99
C GLU A 84 -30.88 -17.48 16.81
N MET A 85 -30.10 -16.79 15.97
CA MET A 85 -29.43 -17.38 14.81
C MET A 85 -28.37 -18.43 15.16
N SER A 86 -27.71 -18.29 16.31
CA SER A 86 -26.66 -19.22 16.77
C SER A 86 -27.20 -20.32 17.71
N GLY A 87 -28.50 -20.30 18.03
CA GLY A 87 -29.12 -21.28 18.92
C GLY A 87 -28.62 -21.23 20.37
N ILE A 88 -28.25 -20.04 20.86
CA ILE A 88 -27.88 -19.80 22.25
C ILE A 88 -28.91 -18.92 22.95
N SER A 89 -28.95 -18.95 24.29
CA SER A 89 -29.80 -18.03 25.03
C SER A 89 -29.25 -16.61 25.01
N GLU A 90 -30.14 -15.60 24.98
CA GLU A 90 -29.76 -14.19 25.00
C GLU A 90 -28.92 -13.83 26.24
N SER A 91 -29.27 -14.40 27.40
CA SER A 91 -28.53 -14.19 28.64
C SER A 91 -27.10 -14.71 28.57
N TYR A 92 -26.89 -15.83 27.87
CA TYR A 92 -25.55 -16.38 27.61
C TYR A 92 -24.80 -15.54 26.57
N GLY A 93 -25.49 -15.07 25.51
CA GLY A 93 -24.94 -14.13 24.54
C GLY A 93 -24.38 -12.86 25.19
N ARG A 94 -25.11 -12.26 26.15
CA ARG A 94 -24.62 -11.10 26.93
C ARG A 94 -23.34 -11.44 27.71
N LYS A 95 -23.25 -12.62 28.32
CA LYS A 95 -22.03 -13.07 29.00
C LYS A 95 -20.86 -13.21 28.04
N ILE A 96 -21.09 -13.81 26.85
CA ILE A 96 -20.04 -13.95 25.83
C ILE A 96 -19.49 -12.58 25.43
N THR A 97 -20.33 -11.57 25.20
CA THR A 97 -19.86 -10.22 24.81
C THR A 97 -18.98 -9.54 25.86
N GLN A 98 -19.04 -9.98 27.12
CA GLN A 98 -18.23 -9.44 28.22
C GLN A 98 -16.91 -10.20 28.41
N MET A 99 -16.77 -11.40 27.83
CA MET A 99 -15.54 -12.19 27.96
C MET A 99 -14.37 -11.53 27.22
N PRO A 100 -13.19 -11.38 27.84
CA PRO A 100 -12.03 -10.76 27.20
C PRO A 100 -11.63 -11.44 25.88
N ASN A 101 -11.60 -12.78 25.86
CA ASN A 101 -11.26 -13.56 24.67
C ASN A 101 -12.26 -13.35 23.53
N ALA A 102 -13.55 -13.29 23.85
CA ALA A 102 -14.60 -13.03 22.88
C ALA A 102 -14.51 -11.61 22.30
N ARG A 103 -14.14 -10.61 23.12
CA ARG A 103 -13.92 -9.24 22.64
C ARG A 103 -12.69 -9.14 21.75
N ALA A 104 -11.60 -9.82 22.11
CA ALA A 104 -10.39 -9.90 21.29
C ALA A 104 -10.69 -10.56 19.94
N TYR A 105 -11.40 -11.70 19.95
CA TYR A 105 -11.84 -12.38 18.74
C TYR A 105 -12.77 -11.52 17.88
N LEU A 106 -13.75 -10.83 18.50
CA LEU A 106 -14.65 -9.92 17.78
C LEU A 106 -13.88 -8.75 17.12
N SER A 107 -12.86 -8.22 17.80
CA SER A 107 -11.99 -7.19 17.24
C SER A 107 -11.18 -7.72 16.05
N ALA A 108 -10.59 -8.91 16.18
CA ALA A 108 -9.87 -9.57 15.10
C ALA A 108 -10.78 -9.84 13.90
N LEU A 109 -12.00 -10.32 14.14
CA LEU A 109 -13.00 -10.58 13.10
C LEU A 109 -13.44 -9.29 12.39
N ARG A 110 -13.59 -8.18 13.12
CA ARG A 110 -13.88 -6.87 12.53
C ARG A 110 -12.72 -6.40 11.64
N ASN A 111 -11.49 -6.57 12.10
CA ASN A 111 -10.30 -6.19 11.33
C ASN A 111 -10.14 -7.05 10.08
N GLN A 112 -10.40 -8.36 10.18
CA GLN A 112 -10.42 -9.27 9.04
C GLN A 112 -11.44 -8.82 8.00
N ARG A 113 -12.71 -8.59 8.39
CA ARG A 113 -13.76 -8.15 7.46
C ARG A 113 -13.43 -6.79 6.83
N ALA A 114 -12.85 -5.87 7.61
CA ALA A 114 -12.39 -4.58 7.10
C ALA A 114 -11.26 -4.75 6.08
N ALA A 115 -10.26 -5.59 6.38
CA ALA A 115 -9.15 -5.87 5.48
C ALA A 115 -9.63 -6.49 4.16
N THR A 116 -10.59 -7.43 4.20
CA THR A 116 -11.19 -8.01 2.99
C THR A 116 -12.03 -7.03 2.18
N SER A 117 -12.63 -6.01 2.83
CA SER A 117 -13.45 -5.01 2.12
C SER A 117 -12.64 -3.94 1.40
N ILE A 118 -11.35 -3.80 1.72
CA ILE A 118 -10.45 -2.85 1.08
C ILE A 118 -9.85 -3.53 -0.14
N MET A 119 -9.96 -2.89 -1.31
CA MET A 119 -9.36 -3.41 -2.54
C MET A 119 -7.85 -3.54 -2.40
N SER A 120 -7.33 -4.69 -2.81
CA SER A 120 -5.89 -4.94 -2.83
C SER A 120 -5.20 -4.10 -3.91
N TYR A 121 -3.89 -3.96 -3.81
CA TYR A 121 -3.12 -3.18 -4.77
C TYR A 121 -3.25 -3.70 -6.22
N THR A 122 -3.26 -5.03 -6.40
CA THR A 122 -3.38 -5.66 -7.72
C THR A 122 -4.80 -5.53 -8.28
N GLU A 123 -5.80 -5.67 -7.42
CA GLU A 123 -7.22 -5.50 -7.75
C GLU A 123 -7.50 -4.07 -8.23
N LEU A 124 -6.95 -3.06 -7.53
CA LEU A 124 -7.05 -1.66 -7.94
C LEU A 124 -6.46 -1.43 -9.34
N LEU A 125 -5.27 -1.99 -9.61
CA LEU A 125 -4.65 -1.86 -10.93
C LEU A 125 -5.44 -2.59 -12.03
N SER A 126 -6.07 -3.73 -11.72
CA SER A 126 -6.93 -4.42 -12.68
C SER A 126 -8.20 -3.63 -12.98
N GLU A 127 -8.85 -3.05 -11.98
CA GLU A 127 -10.05 -2.23 -12.16
C GLU A 127 -9.76 -0.97 -12.97
N LEU A 128 -8.67 -0.25 -12.63
CA LEU A 128 -8.22 0.90 -13.42
C LEU A 128 -7.92 0.51 -14.87
N SER A 129 -7.39 -0.68 -15.10
CA SER A 129 -7.13 -1.21 -16.45
C SER A 129 -8.42 -1.53 -17.21
N ALA A 130 -9.44 -2.08 -16.53
CA ALA A 130 -10.75 -2.35 -17.11
C ALA A 130 -11.45 -1.05 -17.53
N ILE A 131 -11.42 -0.04 -16.66
CA ILE A 131 -11.93 1.31 -16.92
C ILE A 131 -11.18 1.95 -18.11
N ALA A 132 -9.85 1.92 -18.11
CA ALA A 132 -9.03 2.50 -19.17
C ALA A 132 -9.32 1.88 -20.54
N ARG A 133 -9.52 0.55 -20.61
CA ARG A 133 -9.94 -0.14 -21.84
C ARG A 133 -11.39 0.16 -22.23
N GLY A 134 -12.18 0.64 -21.28
CA GLY A 134 -13.61 0.91 -21.43
C GLY A 134 -14.42 -0.35 -21.58
N ASN A 135 -14.04 -1.39 -20.83
CA ASN A 135 -14.81 -2.62 -20.64
C ASN A 135 -15.92 -2.41 -19.60
N GLU A 136 -15.75 -1.44 -18.71
CA GLU A 136 -16.74 -1.03 -17.72
C GLU A 136 -17.85 -0.15 -18.34
N THR A 137 -19.04 -0.27 -17.78
CA THR A 137 -20.23 0.55 -18.09
C THR A 137 -20.64 1.37 -16.87
N ASP A 138 -21.32 2.48 -17.11
CA ASP A 138 -21.85 3.36 -16.10
C ASP A 138 -23.37 3.49 -16.31
N ASP A 139 -24.10 3.58 -15.20
CA ASP A 139 -25.56 3.67 -15.21
C ASP A 139 -25.96 5.12 -15.40
N PHE A 140 -26.48 5.43 -16.59
CA PHE A 140 -26.96 6.76 -16.90
C PHE A 140 -28.49 6.83 -16.76
N VAL A 141 -28.96 7.69 -15.85
CA VAL A 141 -30.39 7.95 -15.68
C VAL A 141 -30.83 9.02 -16.67
N ASN A 142 -31.70 8.66 -17.61
CA ASN A 142 -32.28 9.62 -18.52
C ASN A 142 -33.42 10.41 -17.85
N ALA A 143 -33.16 11.68 -17.54
CA ALA A 143 -34.11 12.57 -16.86
C ALA A 143 -35.48 12.73 -17.55
N LYS A 144 -35.60 12.41 -18.85
CA LYS A 144 -36.87 12.54 -19.60
C LYS A 144 -37.71 11.26 -19.59
N THR A 145 -37.08 10.10 -19.51
CA THR A 145 -37.76 8.80 -19.61
C THR A 145 -37.74 8.01 -18.32
N ASP A 146 -36.99 8.48 -17.31
CA ASP A 146 -36.75 7.82 -16.03
C ASP A 146 -36.26 6.37 -16.17
N LYS A 147 -35.62 6.07 -17.32
CA LYS A 147 -35.03 4.77 -17.62
C LYS A 147 -33.53 4.85 -17.37
N ILE A 148 -33.02 3.83 -16.71
CA ILE A 148 -31.58 3.58 -16.53
C ILE A 148 -31.08 2.94 -17.81
N THR A 149 -30.05 3.52 -18.40
CA THR A 149 -29.35 2.98 -19.57
C THR A 149 -27.88 2.81 -19.24
N GLU A 150 -27.35 1.62 -19.48
CA GLU A 150 -25.91 1.36 -19.38
C GLU A 150 -25.20 2.05 -20.54
N VAL A 151 -24.31 2.99 -20.22
CA VAL A 151 -23.48 3.70 -21.18
C VAL A 151 -22.04 3.38 -20.90
N ARG A 152 -21.21 3.27 -21.95
CA ARG A 152 -19.77 3.07 -21.77
C ARG A 152 -19.17 4.19 -20.92
N THR A 153 -18.21 3.86 -20.05
CA THR A 153 -17.56 4.85 -19.19
C THR A 153 -17.09 6.10 -19.97
N PRO A 154 -17.39 7.32 -19.50
CA PRO A 154 -17.02 8.56 -20.18
C PRO A 154 -15.52 8.65 -20.49
N SER A 155 -15.18 9.25 -21.63
CA SER A 155 -13.78 9.37 -22.08
C SER A 155 -12.89 10.11 -21.06
N SER A 156 -13.44 11.08 -20.32
CA SER A 156 -12.70 11.82 -19.28
C SER A 156 -12.20 10.90 -18.17
N VAL A 157 -13.07 10.03 -17.65
CA VAL A 157 -12.75 9.05 -16.60
C VAL A 157 -11.74 8.04 -17.10
N ARG A 158 -11.89 7.56 -18.35
CA ARG A 158 -10.90 6.64 -18.96
C ARG A 158 -9.52 7.28 -19.09
N VAL A 159 -9.45 8.56 -19.50
CA VAL A 159 -8.18 9.30 -19.59
C VAL A 159 -7.54 9.46 -18.21
N GLN A 160 -8.33 9.74 -17.17
CA GLN A 160 -7.82 9.81 -15.79
C GLN A 160 -7.26 8.46 -15.33
N ALA A 161 -7.97 7.36 -15.57
CA ALA A 161 -7.49 6.01 -15.26
C ALA A 161 -6.19 5.69 -16.01
N MET A 162 -6.11 6.02 -17.30
CA MET A 162 -4.88 5.89 -18.10
C MET A 162 -3.73 6.73 -17.55
N GLN A 163 -4.01 7.95 -17.09
CA GLN A 163 -3.00 8.83 -16.50
C GLN A 163 -2.44 8.24 -15.20
N ILE A 164 -3.30 7.70 -14.34
CA ILE A 164 -2.88 7.05 -13.09
C ILE A 164 -2.00 5.82 -13.40
N LEU A 165 -2.42 4.97 -14.34
CA LEU A 165 -1.63 3.82 -14.79
C LEU A 165 -0.30 4.22 -15.44
N ALA A 166 -0.29 5.31 -16.22
CA ALA A 166 0.91 5.82 -16.85
C ALA A 166 1.90 6.42 -15.84
N LYS A 167 1.41 7.08 -14.77
CA LYS A 167 2.24 7.50 -13.63
C LYS A 167 2.83 6.29 -12.91
N TRP A 168 2.03 5.25 -12.71
CA TRP A 168 2.49 4.00 -12.09
C TRP A 168 3.63 3.34 -12.88
N HIS A 169 3.48 3.22 -14.20
CA HIS A 169 4.52 2.72 -15.10
C HIS A 169 5.70 3.69 -15.31
N LYS A 170 5.70 4.86 -14.66
CA LYS A 170 6.70 5.93 -14.85
C LYS A 170 6.81 6.41 -16.30
N VAL A 171 5.74 6.26 -17.08
CA VAL A 171 5.63 6.79 -18.45
C VAL A 171 5.35 8.28 -18.40
N LEU A 172 4.47 8.70 -17.48
CA LEU A 172 4.24 10.09 -17.15
C LEU A 172 4.97 10.40 -15.85
N PHE A 173 5.75 11.46 -15.88
CA PHE A 173 6.46 11.98 -14.72
C PHE A 173 5.93 13.40 -14.47
N ASP A 174 5.49 13.70 -13.25
CA ASP A 174 4.99 15.04 -12.89
C ASP A 174 6.14 16.08 -12.75
N GLY A 175 7.24 15.89 -13.50
CA GLY A 175 8.48 16.64 -13.38
C GLY A 175 9.35 16.16 -12.21
N PRO A 176 10.62 16.59 -12.14
CA PRO A 176 11.46 16.32 -10.98
C PRO A 176 10.74 16.81 -9.72
N HIS A 177 10.61 15.94 -8.71
CA HIS A 177 10.18 16.32 -7.36
C HIS A 177 11.12 17.35 -6.70
N ASN A 178 12.21 17.71 -7.38
CA ASN A 178 12.92 18.95 -7.13
C ASN A 178 12.03 20.10 -7.58
N GLN A 179 11.13 20.53 -6.68
CA GLN A 179 10.94 21.97 -6.54
C GLN A 179 12.35 22.56 -6.54
N ASN A 180 12.66 23.42 -7.51
CA ASN A 180 13.75 24.37 -7.37
C ASN A 180 13.36 25.31 -6.24
N LEU A 181 13.30 24.75 -5.03
CA LEU A 181 13.34 25.43 -3.78
C LEU A 181 14.76 25.98 -3.78
N HIS A 182 14.88 27.18 -4.32
CA HIS A 182 16.01 28.04 -4.03
C HIS A 182 15.96 28.29 -2.52
N LEU A 183 16.48 27.33 -1.73
CA LEU A 183 17.03 27.62 -0.41
C LEU A 183 18.27 28.47 -0.68
N GLY A 184 18.05 29.71 -1.11
CA GLY A 184 19.10 30.72 -1.03
C GLY A 184 19.38 30.90 0.45
N ASP A 185 20.56 30.46 0.88
CA ASP A 185 21.19 30.71 2.18
C ASP A 185 20.22 30.83 3.36
N THR A 186 19.31 29.88 3.55
CA THR A 186 18.55 29.79 4.79
C THR A 186 19.49 29.27 5.88
N THR A 187 20.18 30.19 6.55
CA THR A 187 20.90 29.90 7.79
C THR A 187 19.86 29.71 8.88
N ILE A 188 19.68 28.48 9.34
CA ILE A 188 18.83 28.18 10.50
C ILE A 188 19.65 28.51 11.74
N VAL A 189 19.42 29.68 12.34
CA VAL A 189 19.95 30.01 13.67
C VAL A 189 18.99 29.40 14.70
N VAL A 190 19.51 28.45 15.49
CA VAL A 190 18.78 27.80 16.57
C VAL A 190 19.20 28.46 17.87
N ASP A 191 18.42 29.43 18.34
CA ASP A 191 18.57 29.96 19.69
C ASP A 191 17.92 28.96 20.66
N ILE A 192 18.74 28.22 21.39
CA ILE A 192 18.30 27.36 22.49
C ILE A 192 18.33 28.24 23.74
N GLU A 193 17.16 28.75 24.17
CA GLU A 193 17.05 29.40 25.48
C GLU A 193 17.40 28.37 26.57
N GLY A 194 18.50 28.63 27.30
CA GLY A 194 18.92 27.84 28.46
C GLY A 194 20.23 27.04 28.33
N VAL A 195 21.05 27.27 27.31
CA VAL A 195 22.45 26.78 27.25
C VAL A 195 23.40 27.96 27.46
N ASP A 196 23.34 28.54 28.66
CA ASP A 196 24.34 29.50 29.12
C ASP A 196 25.54 28.75 29.71
N ASP A 197 26.74 29.19 29.30
CA ASP A 197 28.04 29.06 29.96
C ASP A 197 28.65 27.66 30.18
N ASP A 198 29.15 27.01 29.13
CA ASP A 198 30.24 26.01 29.27
C ASP A 198 31.11 25.82 27.99
N PHE A 199 31.32 26.88 27.21
CA PHE A 199 32.41 26.88 26.22
C PHE A 199 33.72 27.27 26.91
N GLN A 200 34.45 26.28 27.44
CA GLN A 200 35.85 26.45 27.81
C GLN A 200 36.67 26.71 26.54
N GLU A 201 37.28 27.89 26.43
CA GLU A 201 38.35 28.15 25.47
C GLU A 201 39.48 27.13 25.70
N PRO A 202 39.95 26.41 24.66
CA PRO A 202 41.08 25.50 24.84
C PRO A 202 42.37 26.33 25.01
N ASP A 203 43.00 26.21 26.18
CA ASP A 203 44.33 26.74 26.46
C ASP A 203 45.32 26.24 25.39
N VAL A 204 45.91 27.18 24.65
CA VAL A 204 47.00 26.90 23.71
C VAL A 204 48.26 26.60 24.51
N ILE A 205 48.62 25.33 24.61
CA ILE A 205 49.91 24.90 25.16
C ILE A 205 50.96 25.08 24.06
N ASP A 206 51.77 26.14 24.18
CA ASP A 206 52.99 26.32 23.38
C ASP A 206 54.01 25.22 23.71
N ILE A 207 54.17 24.27 22.80
CA ILE A 207 55.27 23.31 22.83
C ILE A 207 56.50 24.03 22.25
N LYS A 208 57.45 24.39 23.13
CA LYS A 208 58.78 24.86 22.71
C LYS A 208 59.66 23.67 22.30
N GLU A 209 60.50 23.93 21.29
CA GLU A 209 61.45 23.06 20.57
C GLU A 209 62.10 21.92 21.35
#